data_AF-A0A4V1UP12-F1
#
_entry.id   AF-A0A4V1UP12-F1
#
_cell.length_a   1.000
_cell.length_b   1.000
_cell.length_c   1.000
_cell.angle_alpha   90.00
_cell.angle_beta   90.00
_cell.angle_gamma   90.00
#
_symmetry.space_group_name_H-M   'P 1'
#
loop_
_entity.id
_entity.type
_entity.pdbx_description
1 polymer ?
#
loop_
_entity_poly.entity_id
_entity_poly.type
_entity_poly.pdbx_seq_one_letter_code
_entity_poly.pdbx_strand_id
1 'polypeptide(L)'
;MTTTIVIERLFDGAPLISPTERRWESGVTFNSSAIRITPREHGHAMRKLLGDDAAERYPQGVVALHYRARPQRDPGFPWTRSFIGLALYTPDLATCIRRYENPVVSPGTFGDEVDSLGCEDPRVTWIDGEFWICYCGVREIEDDDPEHRWIGSVCFARSDDLVTWKKVGAATGTTDAFAASSLVPCNPETRVSNKDGTLFPDRIDGKAYLLHRPMRGEISEWTTHIASAEHLSGPWTDLGYVNGPELHPDKYEESWVGAGSVPLKVAPGQYLGIAHTGNFLPGMRISTVSKERGRCPRQTN
;
A
#
# COMPACT_ATOMS: atom_id res chain seq x y z
N MET A 1 8.85 25.39 -21.82
CA MET A 1 7.78 25.95 -20.98
C MET A 1 7.62 25.04 -19.79
N THR A 2 7.83 25.53 -18.57
CA THR A 2 7.54 24.77 -17.34
C THR A 2 6.05 24.87 -17.08
N THR A 3 5.32 23.77 -17.29
CA THR A 3 3.90 23.69 -16.90
C THR A 3 3.84 23.61 -15.39
N THR A 4 3.34 24.65 -14.73
CA THR A 4 3.07 24.61 -13.29
C THR A 4 1.85 23.71 -13.05
N ILE A 5 2.04 22.60 -12.33
CA ILE A 5 0.93 21.78 -11.83
C ILE A 5 0.33 22.54 -10.64
N VAL A 6 -0.95 22.93 -10.75
CA VAL A 6 -1.70 23.56 -9.66
C VAL A 6 -2.32 22.45 -8.83
N ILE A 7 -2.03 22.44 -7.53
CA ILE A 7 -2.62 21.52 -6.55
C ILE A 7 -3.58 22.33 -5.68
N GLU A 8 -4.84 21.90 -5.66
CA GLU A 8 -5.88 22.48 -4.82
C GLU A 8 -6.32 21.46 -3.76
N ARG A 9 -6.56 21.95 -2.53
CA ARG A 9 -7.24 21.15 -1.51
C ARG A 9 -8.73 21.30 -1.70
N LEU A 10 -9.40 20.22 -2.07
CA LEU A 10 -10.86 20.18 -2.10
C LEU A 10 -11.41 20.37 -0.68
N PHE A 11 -12.62 20.94 -0.57
CA PHE A 11 -13.36 21.11 0.68
C PHE A 11 -12.57 21.87 1.76
N ASP A 12 -11.76 22.86 1.36
CA ASP A 12 -10.86 23.61 2.25
C ASP A 12 -9.89 22.72 3.06
N GLY A 13 -9.62 21.51 2.57
CA GLY A 13 -8.78 20.52 3.25
C GLY A 13 -9.51 19.68 4.31
N ALA A 14 -10.85 19.79 4.41
CA ALA A 14 -11.63 18.90 5.24
C ALA A 14 -11.46 17.43 4.78
N PRO A 15 -11.29 16.48 5.71
CA PRO A 15 -11.08 15.09 5.35
C PRO A 15 -12.36 14.48 4.76
N LEU A 16 -12.24 13.81 3.62
CA LEU A 16 -13.33 13.03 3.04
C LEU A 16 -13.80 11.92 3.98
N ILE A 17 -12.88 11.33 4.74
CA ILE A 17 -13.17 10.26 5.68
C ILE A 17 -12.47 10.50 7.00
N SER A 18 -13.22 10.31 8.09
CA SER A 18 -12.74 10.39 9.46
C SER A 18 -13.11 9.12 10.25
N PRO A 19 -12.39 8.83 11.35
CA PRO A 19 -12.74 7.75 12.28
C PRO A 19 -14.20 7.84 12.75
N THR A 20 -14.77 6.70 13.12
CA THR A 20 -16.10 6.59 13.72
C THR A 20 -16.04 5.72 14.97
N GLU A 21 -17.15 5.54 15.67
CA GLU A 21 -17.21 4.63 16.84
C GLU A 21 -17.07 3.13 16.47
N ARG A 22 -17.02 2.78 15.17
CA ARG A 22 -16.88 1.39 14.76
C ARG A 22 -15.53 0.84 15.18
N ARG A 23 -15.54 -0.31 15.86
CA ARG A 23 -14.37 -0.92 16.52
C ARG A 23 -13.09 -0.85 15.66
N TRP A 24 -13.14 -1.31 14.42
CA TRP A 24 -11.98 -1.47 13.53
C TRP A 24 -11.43 -0.16 12.92
N GLU A 25 -12.19 0.94 12.96
CA GLU A 25 -11.82 2.25 12.38
C GLU A 25 -11.89 3.40 13.38
N SER A 26 -11.91 3.07 14.68
CA SER A 26 -12.09 4.01 15.78
C SER A 26 -10.90 4.89 16.11
N GLY A 27 -9.71 4.53 15.66
CA GLY A 27 -8.49 5.29 15.94
C GLY A 27 -8.19 6.30 14.84
N VAL A 28 -7.98 5.82 13.62
CA VAL A 28 -7.52 6.64 12.49
C VAL A 28 -7.99 6.06 11.15
N THR A 29 -8.27 6.91 10.16
CA THR A 29 -8.61 6.55 8.77
C THR A 29 -7.80 7.40 7.80
N PHE A 30 -7.08 6.78 6.86
CA PHE A 30 -6.08 7.47 6.04
C PHE A 30 -5.63 6.63 4.81
N ASN A 31 -4.63 7.14 4.08
CA ASN A 31 -3.90 6.46 2.99
C ASN A 31 -4.77 5.71 1.97
N SER A 32 -5.85 6.33 1.55
CA SER A 32 -6.87 5.69 0.71
C SER A 32 -6.47 5.57 -0.75
N SER A 33 -6.91 4.48 -1.40
CA SER A 33 -7.05 4.42 -2.86
C SER A 33 -8.40 4.99 -3.27
N ALA A 34 -8.46 5.61 -4.44
CA ALA A 34 -9.70 6.01 -5.09
C ALA A 34 -9.73 5.49 -6.52
N ILE A 35 -10.85 4.88 -6.92
CA ILE A 35 -11.11 4.48 -8.31
C ILE A 35 -12.53 4.92 -8.72
N ARG A 36 -12.65 5.54 -9.89
CA ARG A 36 -13.95 5.85 -10.48
C ARG A 36 -14.47 4.62 -11.22
N ILE A 37 -15.63 4.14 -10.83
CA ILE A 37 -16.37 3.09 -11.55
C ILE A 37 -17.53 3.71 -12.32
N THR A 38 -17.85 3.18 -13.50
CA THR A 38 -18.85 3.74 -14.41
C THR A 38 -19.81 2.64 -14.89
N PRO A 39 -21.06 2.99 -15.28
CA PRO A 39 -22.01 1.98 -15.76
C PRO A 39 -21.49 1.23 -16.99
N ARG A 40 -20.77 1.93 -17.87
CA ARG A 40 -20.27 1.39 -19.13
C ARG A 40 -19.16 0.35 -18.93
N GLU A 41 -18.22 0.63 -18.04
CA GLU A 41 -17.01 -0.20 -17.87
C GLU A 41 -17.15 -1.19 -16.70
N HIS A 42 -17.91 -0.81 -15.67
CA HIS A 42 -17.97 -1.50 -14.39
C HIS A 42 -19.41 -1.80 -13.94
N GLY A 43 -20.36 -1.89 -14.88
CA GLY A 43 -21.78 -1.99 -14.58
C GLY A 43 -22.15 -3.18 -13.66
N HIS A 44 -21.44 -4.30 -13.78
CA HIS A 44 -21.61 -5.46 -12.87
C HIS A 44 -21.27 -5.12 -11.42
N ALA A 45 -20.11 -4.51 -11.18
CA ALA A 45 -19.70 -4.07 -9.85
C ALA A 45 -20.66 -3.00 -9.30
N MET A 46 -21.10 -2.05 -10.14
CA MET A 46 -22.07 -1.04 -9.72
C MET A 46 -23.40 -1.66 -9.28
N ARG A 47 -23.93 -2.66 -10.01
CA ARG A 47 -25.15 -3.36 -9.59
C ARG A 47 -25.00 -4.06 -8.25
N LYS A 48 -23.89 -4.75 -8.01
CA LYS A 48 -23.61 -5.39 -6.71
C LYS A 48 -23.47 -4.38 -5.57
N LEU A 49 -22.83 -3.24 -5.82
CA LEU A 49 -22.57 -2.22 -4.80
C LEU A 49 -23.82 -1.42 -4.43
N LEU A 50 -24.64 -1.08 -5.43
CA LEU A 50 -25.66 -0.05 -5.32
C LEU A 50 -27.08 -0.53 -5.68
N GLY A 51 -27.25 -1.67 -6.35
CA GLY A 51 -28.56 -2.19 -6.80
C GLY A 51 -28.73 -2.15 -8.33
N ASP A 52 -29.75 -2.83 -8.85
CA ASP A 52 -29.97 -2.99 -10.30
C ASP A 52 -30.19 -1.67 -11.05
N ASP A 53 -30.76 -0.67 -10.37
CA ASP A 53 -31.03 0.68 -10.87
C ASP A 53 -29.80 1.63 -10.77
N ALA A 54 -28.63 1.13 -10.36
CA ALA A 54 -27.45 1.95 -10.12
C ALA A 54 -27.00 2.77 -11.34
N ALA A 55 -27.15 2.22 -12.55
CA ALA A 55 -26.79 2.92 -13.78
C ALA A 55 -27.69 4.13 -14.05
N GLU A 56 -28.96 4.06 -13.64
CA GLU A 56 -29.94 5.15 -13.79
C GLU A 56 -29.73 6.23 -12.74
N ARG A 57 -29.46 5.83 -11.49
CA ARG A 57 -29.18 6.76 -10.38
C ARG A 57 -27.83 7.45 -10.48
N TYR A 58 -26.82 6.76 -11.01
CA TYR A 58 -25.44 7.26 -11.11
C TYR A 58 -24.91 7.11 -12.54
N PRO A 59 -25.48 7.84 -13.53
CA PRO A 59 -25.08 7.70 -14.93
C PRO A 59 -23.63 8.13 -15.17
N GLN A 60 -23.09 9.01 -14.32
CA GLN A 60 -21.68 9.44 -14.36
C GLN A 60 -20.75 8.49 -13.59
N GLY A 61 -21.27 7.43 -12.98
CA GLY A 61 -20.53 6.55 -12.10
C GLY A 61 -20.40 7.08 -10.67
N VAL A 62 -19.57 6.39 -9.89
CA VAL A 62 -19.26 6.71 -8.48
C VAL A 62 -17.76 6.52 -8.26
N VAL A 63 -17.22 7.09 -7.18
CA VAL A 63 -15.86 6.83 -6.73
C VAL A 63 -15.89 5.85 -5.57
N ALA A 64 -15.19 4.73 -5.73
CA ALA A 64 -14.91 3.80 -4.64
C ALA A 64 -13.61 4.20 -3.95
N LEU A 65 -13.71 4.48 -2.65
CA LEU A 65 -12.60 4.83 -1.76
C LEU A 65 -12.27 3.63 -0.87
N HIS A 66 -11.16 2.95 -1.15
CA HIS A 66 -10.61 1.91 -0.27
C HIS A 66 -9.63 2.56 0.70
N TYR A 67 -9.96 2.63 1.97
CA TYR A 67 -9.19 3.39 2.96
C TYR A 67 -8.57 2.50 4.01
N ARG A 68 -7.34 2.83 4.43
CA ARG A 68 -6.73 2.21 5.59
C ARG A 68 -7.40 2.75 6.85
N ALA A 69 -7.70 1.87 7.79
CA ALA A 69 -8.15 2.25 9.12
C ALA A 69 -7.42 1.46 10.20
N ARG A 70 -7.29 2.05 11.38
CA ARG A 70 -6.85 1.35 12.60
C ARG A 70 -7.82 1.63 13.74
N PRO A 71 -8.06 0.63 14.62
CA PRO A 71 -8.84 0.83 15.82
C PRO A 71 -8.04 1.64 16.85
N GLN A 72 -8.71 2.24 17.83
CA GLN A 72 -8.02 2.84 18.99
C GLN A 72 -7.38 1.77 19.88
N ARG A 73 -7.97 0.57 19.92
CA ARG A 73 -7.48 -0.61 20.65
C ARG A 73 -7.77 -1.88 19.84
N ASP A 74 -6.82 -2.80 19.78
CA ASP A 74 -6.99 -4.11 19.13
C ASP A 74 -6.70 -5.23 20.13
N PRO A 75 -7.71 -5.65 20.93
CA PRO A 75 -7.54 -6.70 21.92
C PRO A 75 -6.97 -7.98 21.32
N GLY A 76 -5.91 -8.51 21.93
CA GLY A 76 -5.20 -9.70 21.47
C GLY A 76 -3.94 -9.41 20.66
N PHE A 77 -3.63 -8.14 20.37
CA PHE A 77 -2.44 -7.74 19.62
C PHE A 77 -1.64 -6.67 20.37
N PRO A 78 -0.29 -6.70 20.30
CA PRO A 78 0.56 -5.70 20.94
C PRO A 78 0.42 -4.32 20.28
N TRP A 79 0.06 -4.29 19.00
CA TRP A 79 -0.16 -3.09 18.20
C TRP A 79 -1.51 -3.16 17.49
N THR A 80 -2.11 -2.01 17.23
CA THR A 80 -3.38 -1.93 16.49
C THR A 80 -3.15 -2.31 15.04
N ARG A 81 -3.80 -3.37 14.56
CA ARG A 81 -3.65 -3.79 13.16
C ARG A 81 -4.40 -2.86 12.21
N SER A 82 -3.94 -2.83 10.97
CA SER A 82 -4.57 -2.06 9.89
C SER A 82 -5.59 -2.90 9.12
N PHE A 83 -6.71 -2.28 8.80
CA PHE A 83 -7.81 -2.84 8.01
C PHE A 83 -8.05 -1.97 6.78
N ILE A 84 -8.65 -2.54 5.72
CA ILE A 84 -9.09 -1.76 4.56
C ILE A 84 -10.60 -1.70 4.53
N GLY A 85 -11.14 -0.49 4.61
CA GLY A 85 -12.56 -0.17 4.46
C GLY A 85 -12.96 0.22 3.05
N LEU A 86 -14.27 0.34 2.82
CA LEU A 86 -14.84 0.86 1.57
C LEU A 86 -15.88 1.94 1.84
N ALA A 87 -15.76 3.06 1.12
CA ALA A 87 -16.79 4.09 1.01
C ALA A 87 -17.03 4.44 -0.46
N LEU A 88 -18.27 4.79 -0.81
CA LEU A 88 -18.69 5.18 -2.15
C LEU A 88 -19.07 6.66 -2.13
N TYR A 89 -18.58 7.41 -3.10
CA TYR A 89 -18.83 8.84 -3.24
C TYR A 89 -19.39 9.18 -4.61
N THR A 90 -20.07 10.31 -4.70
CA THR A 90 -20.33 10.96 -5.99
C THR A 90 -19.01 11.31 -6.71
N PRO A 91 -18.99 11.44 -8.04
CA PRO A 91 -17.76 11.72 -8.80
C PRO A 91 -17.01 13.00 -8.40
N ASP A 92 -17.72 13.98 -7.86
CA ASP A 92 -17.17 15.23 -7.32
C ASP A 92 -16.65 15.10 -5.88
N LEU A 93 -16.74 13.90 -5.29
CA LEU A 93 -16.37 13.56 -3.91
C LEU A 93 -17.16 14.30 -2.82
N ALA A 94 -18.19 15.08 -3.19
CA ALA A 94 -18.91 15.93 -2.25
C ALA A 94 -19.89 15.15 -1.35
N THR A 95 -20.46 14.04 -1.85
CA THR A 95 -21.46 13.26 -1.13
C THR A 95 -21.00 11.82 -0.93
N CYS A 96 -20.94 11.38 0.34
CA CYS A 96 -20.79 9.97 0.67
C CYS A 96 -22.13 9.24 0.44
N ILE A 97 -22.16 8.35 -0.53
CA ILE A 97 -23.32 7.52 -0.90
C ILE A 97 -23.48 6.37 0.09
N ARG A 98 -22.37 5.73 0.47
CA ARG A 98 -22.36 4.55 1.35
C ARG A 98 -21.00 4.38 1.99
N ARG A 99 -20.96 4.09 3.29
CA ARG A 99 -19.75 3.61 3.98
C ARG A 99 -20.02 2.22 4.56
N TYR A 100 -19.27 1.24 4.12
CA TYR A 100 -19.42 -0.15 4.57
C TYR A 100 -19.15 -0.27 6.07
N GLU A 101 -19.94 -1.10 6.74
CA GLU A 101 -19.88 -1.27 8.19
C GLU A 101 -18.66 -2.08 8.62
N ASN A 102 -18.34 -3.13 7.86
CA ASN A 102 -17.20 -4.01 8.08
C ASN A 102 -16.07 -3.71 7.10
N PRO A 103 -14.81 -3.98 7.46
CA PRO A 103 -13.69 -3.90 6.54
C PRO A 103 -13.88 -4.88 5.38
N VAL A 104 -13.42 -4.48 4.18
CA VAL A 104 -13.46 -5.30 2.96
C VAL A 104 -12.17 -6.13 2.79
N VAL A 105 -11.08 -5.73 3.43
CA VAL A 105 -9.88 -6.57 3.63
C VAL A 105 -9.46 -6.48 5.10
N SER A 106 -9.36 -7.65 5.74
CA SER A 106 -8.92 -7.78 7.13
C SER A 106 -7.58 -8.53 7.19
N PRO A 107 -6.74 -8.23 8.19
CA PRO A 107 -5.55 -9.03 8.51
C PRO A 107 -5.88 -10.51 8.63
N GLY A 108 -4.92 -11.37 8.29
CA GLY A 108 -4.97 -12.78 8.62
C GLY A 108 -5.21 -13.01 10.11
N THR A 109 -5.84 -14.14 10.43
CA THR A 109 -6.11 -14.56 11.82
C THR A 109 -5.07 -15.53 12.35
N PHE A 110 -4.21 -16.08 11.48
CA PHE A 110 -3.14 -17.01 11.83
C PHE A 110 -1.76 -16.35 11.66
N GLY A 111 -0.83 -16.67 12.57
CA GLY A 111 0.41 -15.90 12.75
C GLY A 111 1.35 -15.86 11.54
N ASP A 112 1.34 -16.90 10.71
CA ASP A 112 2.21 -17.02 9.54
C ASP A 112 1.67 -16.36 8.27
N GLU A 113 0.38 -15.95 8.27
CA GLU A 113 -0.21 -15.16 7.18
C GLU A 113 0.58 -13.87 6.96
N VAL A 114 0.80 -13.51 5.69
CA VAL A 114 1.70 -12.41 5.31
C VAL A 114 1.23 -11.01 5.76
N ASP A 115 -0.04 -10.90 6.16
CA ASP A 115 -0.66 -9.68 6.63
C ASP A 115 -1.27 -9.81 8.04
N SER A 116 -0.78 -10.76 8.85
CA SER A 116 -1.30 -11.05 10.20
C SER A 116 -1.23 -9.86 11.18
N LEU A 117 -0.30 -8.93 10.97
CA LEU A 117 -0.17 -7.67 11.72
C LEU A 117 -0.85 -6.46 11.05
N GLY A 118 -1.37 -6.60 9.83
CA GLY A 118 -2.05 -5.49 9.17
C GLY A 118 -2.11 -5.58 7.65
N CYS A 119 -3.23 -5.11 7.08
CA CYS A 119 -3.35 -4.77 5.66
C CYS A 119 -3.30 -3.24 5.52
N GLU A 120 -2.25 -2.72 4.90
CA GLU A 120 -1.97 -1.28 4.87
C GLU A 120 -2.00 -0.68 3.46
N ASP A 121 -2.31 0.61 3.40
CA ASP A 121 -2.03 1.50 2.27
C ASP A 121 -2.49 0.96 0.89
N PRO A 122 -3.80 0.66 0.73
CA PRO A 122 -4.33 0.01 -0.47
C PRO A 122 -4.16 0.86 -1.72
N ARG A 123 -3.93 0.23 -2.87
CA ARG A 123 -3.96 0.82 -4.23
C ARG A 123 -4.74 -0.09 -5.17
N VAL A 124 -5.91 0.38 -5.61
CA VAL A 124 -6.82 -0.38 -6.47
C VAL A 124 -6.62 0.01 -7.93
N THR A 125 -6.37 -0.98 -8.77
CA THR A 125 -6.20 -0.85 -10.23
C THR A 125 -7.24 -1.73 -10.92
N TRP A 126 -7.92 -1.19 -11.93
CA TRP A 126 -8.71 -1.98 -12.88
C TRP A 126 -7.81 -2.40 -14.04
N ILE A 127 -7.62 -3.71 -14.22
CA ILE A 127 -6.78 -4.27 -15.28
C ILE A 127 -7.28 -5.66 -15.64
N ASP A 128 -7.23 -6.01 -16.93
CA ASP A 128 -7.68 -7.30 -17.46
C ASP A 128 -9.13 -7.68 -17.07
N GLY A 129 -10.01 -6.68 -16.87
CA GLY A 129 -11.42 -6.91 -16.57
C GLY A 129 -11.72 -7.29 -15.11
N GLU A 130 -10.76 -7.14 -14.20
CA GLU A 130 -10.92 -7.39 -12.76
C GLU A 130 -10.30 -6.26 -11.94
N PHE A 131 -10.78 -6.03 -10.72
CA PHE A 131 -10.13 -5.13 -9.78
C PHE A 131 -9.02 -5.86 -9.05
N TRP A 132 -7.85 -5.25 -9.03
CA TRP A 132 -6.69 -5.70 -8.27
C TRP A 132 -6.36 -4.67 -7.21
N ILE A 133 -6.14 -5.10 -5.97
CA ILE A 133 -5.66 -4.25 -4.89
C ILE A 133 -4.24 -4.67 -4.52
N CYS A 134 -3.32 -3.71 -4.60
CA CYS A 134 -2.01 -3.80 -3.96
C CYS A 134 -2.14 -3.26 -2.54
N TYR A 135 -1.58 -3.93 -1.55
CA TYR A 135 -1.53 -3.44 -0.18
C TYR A 135 -0.24 -3.92 0.49
N CYS A 136 0.23 -3.20 1.51
CA CYS A 136 1.32 -3.69 2.34
C CYS A 136 0.76 -4.66 3.39
N GLY A 137 1.03 -5.95 3.21
CA GLY A 137 0.84 -6.96 4.24
C GLY A 137 1.99 -6.90 5.23
N VAL A 138 1.68 -6.77 6.51
CA VAL A 138 2.67 -6.80 7.59
C VAL A 138 2.47 -8.08 8.39
N ARG A 139 3.55 -8.81 8.66
CA ARG A 139 3.53 -9.95 9.57
C ARG A 139 4.69 -9.92 10.53
N GLU A 140 4.55 -10.64 11.63
CA GLU A 140 5.64 -10.87 12.58
C GLU A 140 6.70 -11.78 11.94
N ILE A 141 7.96 -11.52 12.29
CA ILE A 141 9.08 -12.39 11.94
C ILE A 141 9.96 -12.61 13.16
N GLU A 142 10.66 -13.74 13.18
CA GLU A 142 11.74 -13.96 14.13
C GLU A 142 12.92 -13.04 13.79
N ASP A 143 13.35 -12.26 14.78
CA ASP A 143 14.54 -11.42 14.74
C ASP A 143 15.10 -11.29 16.18
N ASP A 144 16.42 -11.13 16.28
CA ASP A 144 17.15 -10.91 17.52
C ASP A 144 16.89 -9.49 18.08
N ASP A 145 16.59 -8.54 17.19
CA ASP A 145 16.18 -7.18 17.54
C ASP A 145 14.64 -7.10 17.64
N PRO A 146 14.07 -6.87 18.84
CA PRO A 146 12.63 -6.75 19.02
C PRO A 146 11.97 -5.66 18.17
N GLU A 147 12.70 -4.61 17.80
CA GLU A 147 12.18 -3.50 16.97
C GLU A 147 12.09 -3.87 15.48
N HIS A 148 12.76 -4.94 15.06
CA HIS A 148 12.78 -5.45 13.69
C HIS A 148 12.00 -6.76 13.50
N ARG A 149 11.16 -7.14 14.47
CA ARG A 149 10.29 -8.34 14.41
C ARG A 149 9.08 -8.21 13.49
N TRP A 150 9.23 -7.54 12.36
CA TRP A 150 8.18 -7.41 11.36
C TRP A 150 8.76 -7.35 9.95
N ILE A 151 7.97 -7.79 8.97
CA ILE A 151 8.29 -7.60 7.55
C ILE A 151 7.08 -7.04 6.82
N GLY A 152 7.31 -5.98 6.04
CA GLY A 152 6.33 -5.46 5.10
C GLY A 152 6.49 -6.15 3.74
N SER A 153 5.38 -6.55 3.12
CA SER A 153 5.38 -7.16 1.79
C SER A 153 4.31 -6.52 0.92
N VAL A 154 4.65 -6.24 -0.34
CA VAL A 154 3.64 -5.93 -1.36
C VAL A 154 2.77 -7.17 -1.55
N CYS A 155 1.48 -7.05 -1.28
CA CYS A 155 0.50 -8.13 -1.38
C CYS A 155 -0.60 -7.77 -2.37
N PHE A 156 -1.21 -8.81 -2.96
CA PHE A 156 -2.30 -8.67 -3.91
C PHE A 156 -3.58 -9.33 -3.40
N ALA A 157 -4.71 -8.75 -3.75
CA ALA A 157 -6.00 -9.42 -3.79
C ALA A 157 -6.78 -8.99 -5.04
N ARG A 158 -7.74 -9.82 -5.46
CA ARG A 158 -8.57 -9.56 -6.64
C ARG A 158 -10.06 -9.60 -6.33
N SER A 159 -10.85 -8.83 -7.06
CA SER A 159 -12.29 -8.68 -6.85
C SER A 159 -13.03 -8.35 -8.14
N ASP A 160 -14.26 -8.84 -8.28
CA ASP A 160 -15.18 -8.44 -9.35
C ASP A 160 -16.17 -7.34 -8.92
N ASP A 161 -16.17 -6.96 -7.63
CA ASP A 161 -17.20 -6.12 -7.03
C ASP A 161 -16.72 -5.08 -6.00
N LEU A 162 -15.40 -4.99 -5.78
CA LEU A 162 -14.74 -4.08 -4.84
C LEU A 162 -15.02 -4.33 -3.35
N VAL A 163 -15.90 -5.29 -3.01
CA VAL A 163 -16.28 -5.65 -1.63
C VAL A 163 -15.64 -6.96 -1.23
N THR A 164 -15.79 -7.98 -2.08
CA THR A 164 -15.32 -9.33 -1.84
C THR A 164 -13.95 -9.50 -2.47
N TRP A 165 -12.92 -9.58 -1.64
CA TRP A 165 -11.53 -9.70 -2.09
C TRP A 165 -11.00 -11.11 -1.87
N LYS A 166 -10.53 -11.74 -2.95
CA LYS A 166 -9.75 -12.97 -2.88
C LYS A 166 -8.27 -12.62 -2.75
N LYS A 167 -7.71 -12.79 -1.54
CA LYS A 167 -6.26 -12.63 -1.32
C LYS A 167 -5.47 -13.60 -2.20
N VAL A 168 -4.48 -13.06 -2.90
CA VAL A 168 -3.50 -13.83 -3.68
C VAL A 168 -2.25 -14.08 -2.83
N GLY A 169 -1.88 -13.11 -1.98
CA GLY A 169 -0.71 -13.18 -1.10
C GLY A 169 0.37 -12.18 -1.51
N ALA A 170 1.57 -12.33 -0.95
CA ALA A 170 2.71 -11.49 -1.29
C ALA A 170 3.16 -11.65 -2.75
N ALA A 171 3.64 -10.56 -3.33
CA ALA A 171 4.39 -10.55 -4.57
C ALA A 171 5.62 -11.45 -4.41
N THR A 172 5.63 -12.56 -5.14
CA THR A 172 6.78 -13.46 -5.22
C THR A 172 7.56 -13.17 -6.48
N GLY A 173 8.85 -13.44 -6.45
CA GLY A 173 9.73 -13.15 -7.58
C GLY A 173 11.01 -13.97 -7.53
N THR A 174 11.82 -13.81 -8.59
CA THR A 174 13.10 -14.49 -8.76
C THR A 174 14.29 -13.68 -8.24
N THR A 175 14.04 -12.46 -7.78
CA THR A 175 15.03 -11.55 -7.19
C THR A 175 14.79 -11.44 -5.70
N ASP A 176 15.80 -11.03 -4.96
CA ASP A 176 15.77 -10.75 -3.53
C ASP A 176 14.87 -9.55 -3.15
N ALA A 177 14.37 -8.78 -4.13
CA ALA A 177 13.44 -7.67 -3.89
C ALA A 177 12.03 -8.16 -3.54
N PHE A 178 11.73 -9.38 -3.97
CA PHE A 178 10.48 -10.07 -3.68
C PHE A 178 10.82 -11.22 -2.74
N ALA A 179 10.04 -11.39 -1.68
CA ALA A 179 10.26 -12.50 -0.78
C ALA A 179 10.32 -13.81 -1.59
N ALA A 180 11.44 -14.52 -1.48
CA ALA A 180 11.64 -15.81 -2.12
C ALA A 180 10.69 -16.83 -1.49
N SER A 181 9.43 -16.83 -1.94
CA SER A 181 8.34 -17.65 -1.43
C SER A 181 8.05 -17.47 0.07
N SER A 182 6.77 -17.34 0.39
CA SER A 182 6.23 -17.15 1.73
C SER A 182 6.45 -18.35 2.69
N LEU A 183 7.34 -19.31 2.41
CA LEU A 183 7.43 -20.61 3.08
C LEU A 183 8.85 -21.07 3.48
N VAL A 184 9.91 -20.36 3.10
CA VAL A 184 11.27 -20.68 3.55
C VAL A 184 11.68 -19.64 4.57
N PRO A 185 12.25 -20.01 5.74
CA PRO A 185 12.87 -19.05 6.64
C PRO A 185 13.96 -18.34 5.85
N CYS A 186 13.64 -17.16 5.32
CA CYS A 186 14.60 -16.31 4.66
C CYS A 186 15.62 -15.98 5.73
N ASN A 187 16.91 -16.18 5.42
CA ASN A 187 18.00 -15.75 6.30
C ASN A 187 17.66 -14.33 6.79
N PRO A 188 17.60 -14.07 8.12
CA PRO A 188 17.32 -12.74 8.65
C PRO A 188 18.18 -11.65 8.00
N GLU A 189 19.42 -11.99 7.65
CA GLU A 189 20.37 -11.08 6.97
C GLU A 189 20.00 -10.73 5.52
N THR A 190 19.13 -11.50 4.87
CA THR A 190 18.76 -11.31 3.45
C THR A 190 17.29 -10.95 3.25
N ARG A 191 16.57 -10.61 4.32
CA ARG A 191 15.17 -10.17 4.23
C ARG A 191 15.12 -8.73 3.77
N VAL A 192 14.27 -8.46 2.78
CA VAL A 192 14.02 -7.11 2.28
C VAL A 192 12.53 -6.82 2.42
N SER A 193 12.19 -5.89 3.32
CA SER A 193 10.82 -5.37 3.37
C SER A 193 10.51 -4.67 2.04
N ASN A 194 9.27 -4.76 1.59
CA ASN A 194 8.82 -4.11 0.37
C ASN A 194 7.44 -3.48 0.58
N LYS A 195 7.30 -2.20 0.23
CA LYS A 195 6.08 -1.41 0.40
C LYS A 195 5.76 -0.64 -0.89
N ASP A 196 4.72 0.19 -0.82
CA ASP A 196 4.35 1.14 -1.87
C ASP A 196 4.11 0.49 -3.24
N GLY A 197 3.53 -0.71 -3.22
CA GLY A 197 3.18 -1.46 -4.41
C GLY A 197 2.03 -0.80 -5.18
N THR A 198 2.19 -0.58 -6.48
CA THR A 198 1.09 -0.16 -7.35
C THR A 198 1.23 -0.74 -8.76
N LEU A 199 0.14 -1.34 -9.25
CA LEU A 199 0.07 -1.87 -10.61
C LEU A 199 -0.16 -0.74 -11.62
N PHE A 200 0.49 -0.85 -12.78
CA PHE A 200 0.11 -0.07 -13.95
C PHE A 200 -1.29 -0.48 -14.42
N PRO A 201 -2.10 0.45 -14.96
CA PRO A 201 -3.46 0.16 -15.40
C PRO A 201 -3.54 -0.54 -16.77
N ASP A 202 -2.40 -0.76 -17.42
CA ASP A 202 -2.32 -1.40 -18.74
C ASP A 202 -1.27 -2.50 -18.75
N ARG A 203 -1.46 -3.44 -19.68
CA ARG A 203 -0.36 -4.27 -20.15
C ARG A 203 0.51 -3.49 -21.12
N ILE A 204 1.82 -3.55 -20.94
CA ILE A 204 2.82 -2.93 -21.81
C ILE A 204 3.62 -4.06 -22.44
N ASP A 205 3.58 -4.17 -23.77
CA ASP A 205 4.17 -5.28 -24.52
C ASP A 205 3.75 -6.67 -23.99
N GLY A 206 2.47 -6.79 -23.64
CA GLY A 206 1.86 -8.02 -23.10
C GLY A 206 2.14 -8.30 -21.62
N LYS A 207 3.01 -7.53 -20.97
CA LYS A 207 3.40 -7.74 -19.57
C LYS A 207 2.68 -6.80 -18.61
N ALA A 208 2.48 -7.26 -17.38
CA ALA A 208 2.08 -6.42 -16.26
C ALA A 208 3.32 -5.74 -15.66
N TYR A 209 3.12 -4.53 -15.12
CA TYR A 209 4.16 -3.76 -14.45
C TYR A 209 3.69 -3.32 -13.07
N LEU A 210 4.63 -3.31 -12.13
CA LEU A 210 4.43 -2.96 -10.72
C LEU A 210 5.50 -1.95 -10.33
N LEU A 211 5.10 -0.77 -9.83
CA LEU A 211 6.01 0.02 -9.00
C LEU A 211 6.01 -0.59 -7.61
N HIS A 212 7.19 -0.66 -6.99
CA HIS A 212 7.37 -1.19 -5.64
C HIS A 212 8.59 -0.52 -5.00
N ARG A 213 8.81 -0.75 -3.71
CA ARG A 213 9.85 -0.05 -2.94
C ARG A 213 10.59 -1.02 -2.03
N PRO A 214 11.61 -1.73 -2.55
CA PRO A 214 12.52 -2.52 -1.74
C PRO A 214 13.21 -1.63 -0.69
N MET A 215 13.12 -2.02 0.58
CA MET A 215 13.71 -1.30 1.72
C MET A 215 15.05 -1.93 2.08
N ARG A 216 16.05 -1.69 1.24
CA ARG A 216 17.40 -2.25 1.38
C ARG A 216 18.36 -1.19 1.90
N GLY A 217 19.34 -1.62 2.68
CA GLY A 217 20.42 -0.75 3.13
C GLY A 217 19.91 0.43 3.93
N GLU A 218 20.51 1.60 3.70
CA GLU A 218 20.17 2.83 4.39
C GLU A 218 18.83 3.41 3.89
N ILE A 219 18.16 4.23 4.71
CA ILE A 219 16.84 4.80 4.35
C ILE A 219 16.89 5.62 3.05
N SER A 220 18.01 6.28 2.76
CA SER A 220 18.23 7.00 1.50
C SER A 220 18.23 6.11 0.25
N GLU A 221 18.43 4.80 0.42
CA GLU A 221 18.42 3.80 -0.65
C GLU A 221 17.03 3.17 -0.84
N TRP A 222 16.06 3.50 0.02
CA TRP A 222 14.67 3.12 -0.13
C TRP A 222 14.02 3.93 -1.26
N THR A 223 14.25 3.44 -2.48
CA THR A 223 13.87 4.07 -3.74
C THR A 223 12.75 3.30 -4.44
N THR A 224 12.01 3.98 -5.31
CA THR A 224 10.98 3.31 -6.11
C THR A 224 11.67 2.52 -7.22
N HIS A 225 11.30 1.25 -7.33
CA HIS A 225 11.69 0.34 -8.39
C HIS A 225 10.50 -0.01 -9.28
N ILE A 226 10.76 -0.61 -10.43
CA ILE A 226 9.75 -1.19 -11.31
C ILE A 226 10.03 -2.67 -11.54
N ALA A 227 8.99 -3.48 -11.49
CA ALA A 227 9.04 -4.90 -11.80
C ALA A 227 8.08 -5.25 -12.93
N SER A 228 8.35 -6.37 -13.61
CA SER A 228 7.48 -6.92 -14.65
C SER A 228 7.11 -8.38 -14.39
N ALA A 229 5.94 -8.78 -14.88
CA ALA A 229 5.47 -10.17 -14.83
C ALA A 229 4.56 -10.48 -16.04
N GLU A 230 4.50 -11.74 -16.45
CA GLU A 230 3.52 -12.20 -17.46
C GLU A 230 2.10 -12.27 -16.87
N HIS A 231 2.00 -12.69 -15.61
CA HIS A 231 0.75 -12.79 -14.86
C HIS A 231 0.71 -11.77 -13.72
N LEU A 232 -0.48 -11.23 -13.42
CA LEU A 232 -0.68 -10.27 -12.32
C LEU A 232 -0.39 -10.87 -10.93
N SER A 233 -0.43 -12.20 -10.80
CA SER A 233 -0.03 -12.92 -9.59
C SER A 233 1.48 -13.13 -9.46
N GLY A 234 2.28 -12.68 -10.43
CA GLY A 234 3.70 -13.00 -10.54
C GLY A 234 3.96 -14.35 -11.22
N PRO A 235 5.21 -14.85 -11.16
CA PRO A 235 6.34 -14.26 -10.44
C PRO A 235 6.79 -12.93 -11.07
N TRP A 236 7.29 -12.03 -10.22
CA TRP A 236 7.78 -10.71 -10.60
C TRP A 236 9.30 -10.70 -10.75
N THR A 237 9.77 -9.99 -11.78
CA THR A 237 11.19 -9.69 -12.00
C THR A 237 11.40 -8.20 -11.73
N ASP A 238 12.17 -7.86 -10.68
CA ASP A 238 12.62 -6.49 -10.43
C ASP A 238 13.54 -6.03 -11.58
N LEU A 239 13.18 -4.92 -12.21
CA LEU A 239 13.94 -4.30 -13.30
C LEU A 239 14.80 -3.14 -12.80
N GLY A 240 14.68 -2.78 -11.51
CA GLY A 240 15.53 -1.82 -10.84
C GLY A 240 14.90 -0.43 -10.68
N TYR A 241 15.77 0.52 -10.40
CA TYR A 241 15.47 1.89 -9.99
C TYR A 241 14.63 2.68 -11.01
N VAL A 242 13.65 3.42 -10.50
CA VAL A 242 12.85 4.42 -11.23
C VAL A 242 13.16 5.83 -10.74
N ASN A 243 13.00 6.06 -9.44
CA ASN A 243 13.28 7.36 -8.82
C ASN A 243 13.64 7.25 -7.34
N GLY A 244 14.41 8.22 -6.87
CA GLY A 244 14.87 8.37 -5.48
C GLY A 244 14.38 9.69 -4.87
N PRO A 245 14.56 9.86 -3.54
CA PRO A 245 14.29 11.13 -2.90
C PRO A 245 15.25 12.22 -3.39
N GLU A 246 14.78 13.46 -3.44
CA GLU A 246 15.69 14.60 -3.54
C GLU A 246 16.39 14.77 -2.18
N LEU A 247 17.72 14.73 -2.19
CA LEU A 247 18.52 14.81 -0.97
C LEU A 247 18.80 16.26 -0.61
N HIS A 248 18.36 16.68 0.57
CA HIS A 248 18.68 17.97 1.16
C HIS A 248 19.36 17.75 2.52
N PRO A 249 20.64 17.36 2.55
CA PRO A 249 21.35 17.01 3.79
C PRO A 249 21.49 18.20 4.77
N ASP A 250 21.32 19.42 4.28
CA ASP A 250 21.22 20.64 5.08
C ASP A 250 19.87 20.79 5.81
N LYS A 251 18.83 20.07 5.37
CA LYS A 251 17.46 20.14 5.90
C LYS A 251 16.98 18.85 6.54
N TYR A 252 17.44 17.70 6.06
CA TYR A 252 16.96 16.38 6.43
C TYR A 252 18.14 15.46 6.72
N GLU A 253 18.03 14.65 7.77
CA GLU A 253 19.04 13.63 8.11
C GLU A 253 18.99 12.47 7.12
N GLU A 254 17.78 12.00 6.83
CA GLU A 254 17.51 10.91 5.89
C GLU A 254 16.19 11.19 5.17
N SER A 255 16.11 10.74 3.93
CA SER A 255 14.94 10.90 3.07
C SER A 255 14.68 9.59 2.34
N TRP A 256 13.42 9.29 2.04
CA TRP A 256 13.05 8.16 1.19
C TRP A 256 11.93 8.54 0.24
N VAL A 257 11.71 7.73 -0.79
CA VAL A 257 10.60 7.88 -1.73
C VAL A 257 9.83 6.57 -1.85
N GLY A 258 8.56 6.68 -2.22
CA GLY A 258 7.73 5.54 -2.59
C GLY A 258 6.62 5.95 -3.54
N ALA A 259 6.11 4.99 -4.30
CA ALA A 259 4.97 5.25 -5.17
C ALA A 259 3.75 5.68 -4.34
N GLY A 260 3.05 6.71 -4.82
CA GLY A 260 1.87 7.26 -4.17
C GLY A 260 0.62 6.63 -4.75
N SER A 261 0.22 7.01 -5.96
CA SER A 261 -1.01 6.54 -6.62
C SER A 261 -0.72 5.49 -7.70
N VAL A 262 -1.80 4.86 -8.19
CA VAL A 262 -1.78 4.17 -9.49
C VAL A 262 -1.25 5.13 -10.56
N PRO A 263 -0.29 4.71 -11.42
CA PRO A 263 0.19 5.52 -12.53
C PRO A 263 -0.96 5.94 -13.44
N LEU A 264 -1.09 7.25 -13.67
CA LEU A 264 -2.16 7.81 -14.49
C LEU A 264 -1.74 7.77 -15.97
N LYS A 265 -2.46 7.02 -16.80
CA LYS A 265 -2.22 7.01 -18.25
C LYS A 265 -2.55 8.38 -18.84
N VAL A 266 -1.56 9.04 -19.43
CA VAL A 266 -1.73 10.36 -20.08
C VAL A 266 -1.71 10.28 -21.60
N ALA A 267 -1.04 9.25 -22.15
CA ALA A 267 -1.05 8.91 -23.58
C ALA A 267 -0.67 7.43 -23.74
N PRO A 268 -0.76 6.84 -24.96
CA PRO A 268 -0.26 5.49 -25.20
C PRO A 268 1.21 5.35 -24.78
N GLY A 269 1.48 4.44 -23.84
CA GLY A 269 2.82 4.20 -23.30
C GLY A 269 3.37 5.30 -22.39
N GLN A 270 2.59 6.34 -22.06
CA GLN A 270 3.02 7.43 -21.19
C GLN A 270 2.15 7.49 -19.94
N TYR A 271 2.81 7.52 -18.78
CA TYR A 271 2.17 7.54 -17.47
C TYR A 271 2.72 8.65 -16.60
N LEU A 272 1.85 9.27 -15.81
CA LEU A 272 2.20 10.19 -14.75
C LEU A 272 2.12 9.46 -13.41
N GLY A 273 3.27 9.33 -12.72
CA GLY A 273 3.33 8.83 -11.36
C GLY A 273 3.25 9.97 -10.34
N ILE A 274 2.45 9.78 -9.29
CA ILE A 274 2.48 10.63 -8.10
C ILE A 274 3.22 9.82 -7.02
N ALA A 275 4.33 10.36 -6.52
CA ALA A 275 5.14 9.73 -5.48
C ALA A 275 5.05 10.53 -4.18
N HIS A 276 5.37 9.87 -3.06
CA HIS A 276 5.53 10.55 -1.77
C HIS A 276 7.00 10.52 -1.35
N THR A 277 7.40 11.52 -0.57
CA THR A 277 8.72 11.57 0.09
C THR A 277 8.50 11.65 1.59
N GLY A 278 9.25 10.85 2.34
CA GLY A 278 9.36 11.02 3.79
C GLY A 278 10.75 11.51 4.15
N ASN A 279 10.85 12.27 5.24
CA ASN A 279 12.09 12.88 5.70
C ASN A 279 12.17 12.81 7.22
N PHE A 280 13.34 12.47 7.74
CA PHE A 280 13.67 12.74 9.14
C PHE A 280 14.26 14.15 9.25
N LEU A 281 13.64 14.99 10.08
CA LEU A 281 14.23 16.30 10.40
C LEU A 281 15.39 16.11 11.40
N PRO A 282 16.35 17.04 11.43
CA PRO A 282 17.44 17.05 12.40
C PRO A 282 16.96 16.82 13.84
N GLY A 283 17.55 15.84 14.52
CA GLY A 283 17.27 15.50 15.92
C GLY A 283 15.98 14.72 16.16
N MET A 284 15.24 14.31 15.12
CA MET A 284 14.03 13.50 15.27
C MET A 284 14.28 11.99 15.28
N ARG A 285 15.51 11.54 14.99
CA ARG A 285 15.88 10.16 15.24
C ARG A 285 15.96 9.96 16.75
N ILE A 286 14.95 9.30 17.32
CA ILE A 286 15.09 8.69 18.64
C ILE A 286 16.23 7.69 18.47
N SER A 287 17.39 7.98 19.07
CA SER A 287 18.52 7.06 19.08
C SER A 287 18.05 5.78 19.75
N THR A 288 17.76 4.75 18.97
CA THR A 288 17.72 3.40 19.49
C THR A 288 19.16 3.04 19.84
N VAL A 289 19.42 3.14 21.14
CA VAL A 289 20.56 2.66 21.92
C VAL A 289 21.89 2.58 21.16
N SER A 290 22.80 3.46 21.57
CA SER A 290 24.26 3.38 21.39
C SER A 290 24.77 2.01 20.92
N LYS A 291 25.34 1.97 19.70
CA LYS A 291 26.31 0.97 19.27
C LYS A 291 27.57 1.02 20.17
N GLU A 292 27.46 0.67 21.44
CA GLU A 292 28.60 0.24 22.22
C GLU A 292 28.65 -1.28 22.17
N ARG A 293 29.52 -1.78 21.28
CA ARG A 293 29.98 -3.17 21.31
C ARG A 293 30.59 -3.41 22.69
N GLY A 294 29.80 -4.00 23.59
CA GLY A 294 30.25 -4.48 24.89
C GLY A 294 31.31 -5.56 24.67
N ARG A 295 32.58 -5.17 24.73
CA ARG A 295 33.66 -6.09 25.10
C ARG A 295 33.33 -6.60 26.50
N CYS A 296 32.98 -7.87 26.58
CA CYS A 296 32.93 -8.60 27.85
C CYS A 296 34.30 -8.50 28.54
N PRO A 297 34.42 -7.85 29.72
CA PRO A 297 35.63 -7.97 30.52
C PRO A 297 35.61 -9.38 31.12
N ARG A 298 36.56 -10.22 30.70
CA ARG A 298 36.87 -11.46 31.41
C ARG A 298 37.15 -11.11 32.86
N GLN A 299 36.33 -11.61 33.77
CA GLN A 299 36.72 -11.74 35.16
C GLN A 299 37.91 -12.71 35.22
N THR A 300 39.07 -12.20 35.59
CA THR A 300 40.15 -13.01 36.14
C THR A 300 40.09 -12.88 37.65
N ASN A 301 40.11 -14.04 38.31
CA ASN A 301 40.20 -14.23 39.76
C ASN A 301 41.25 -13.34 40.43
#